data_AF-A0A241WBW6-F1
#
_entry.id   AF-A0A241WBW6-F1
#
_cell.length_a   1.000
_cell.length_b   1.000
_cell.length_c   1.000
_cell.angle_alpha   90.00
_cell.angle_beta   90.00
_cell.angle_gamma   90.00
#
_symmetry.space_group_name_H-M   'P 1'
#
loop_
_entity.id
_entity.type
_entity.pdbx_description
1 polymer ?
#
loop_
_entity_poly.entity_id
_entity_poly.type
_entity_poly.pdbx_seq_one_letter_code
_entity_poly.pdbx_strand_id
1 'polypeptide(L)'
;MMKKLAALVFGSLLVTGCATTQNVENVSTVGLLICKPNELCPIVTVSWNESHKDLLKLRMSLNSTKNQYDIQKVIFENGQQSYSFSPIGKTEQDFVLGNYRSRNSIITPVNLMNNLRGSDQILMNIYTDKGVISRYVYKDGQEALIYKEFKSVYK
;
A
#
# COMPACT_ATOMS: atom_id res chain seq x y z
N MET A 1 -48.86 -5.74 59.39
CA MET A 1 -49.17 -7.10 58.92
C MET A 1 -47.97 -7.59 58.10
N MET A 2 -47.33 -8.68 58.54
CA MET A 2 -46.04 -9.17 58.04
C MET A 2 -46.12 -9.95 56.72
N LYS A 3 -44.92 -10.16 56.16
CA LYS A 3 -44.46 -11.17 55.19
C LYS A 3 -44.69 -10.84 53.73
N LYS A 4 -43.58 -10.57 53.02
CA LYS A 4 -43.14 -11.41 51.88
C LYS A 4 -41.60 -11.44 51.84
N LEU A 5 -41.04 -12.65 51.96
CA LEU A 5 -39.68 -12.97 51.52
C LEU A 5 -39.61 -12.87 49.99
N ALA A 6 -38.54 -12.28 49.47
CA ALA A 6 -38.02 -12.55 48.13
C ALA A 6 -36.50 -12.30 48.20
N ALA A 7 -35.70 -13.36 48.38
CA ALA A 7 -35.09 -14.17 47.32
C ALA A 7 -33.88 -13.47 46.67
N LEU A 8 -32.69 -13.94 47.06
CA LEU A 8 -31.42 -13.73 46.38
C LEU A 8 -31.53 -14.13 44.90
N VAL A 9 -31.04 -13.28 44.00
CA VAL A 9 -30.41 -13.74 42.76
C VAL A 9 -29.16 -12.89 42.52
N PHE A 10 -28.02 -13.55 42.72
CA PHE A 10 -26.72 -13.15 42.21
C PHE A 10 -26.81 -13.05 40.68
N GLY A 11 -26.71 -11.84 40.13
CA GLY A 11 -26.54 -11.60 38.70
C GLY A 11 -25.18 -10.96 38.47
N SER A 12 -24.12 -11.76 38.46
CA SER A 12 -22.83 -11.33 37.93
C SER A 12 -23.00 -11.02 36.45
N LEU A 13 -23.03 -9.73 36.11
CA LEU A 13 -22.91 -9.24 34.74
C LEU A 13 -21.60 -9.77 34.17
N LEU A 14 -21.70 -10.81 33.33
CA LEU A 14 -20.61 -11.21 32.46
C LEU A 14 -20.39 -10.05 31.48
N VAL A 15 -19.32 -9.29 31.75
CA VAL A 15 -18.76 -8.34 30.81
C VAL A 15 -18.28 -9.16 29.61
N THR A 16 -19.15 -9.33 28.60
CA THR A 16 -18.71 -9.75 27.27
C THR A 16 -17.99 -8.56 26.66
N GLY A 17 -16.74 -8.39 27.05
CA GLY A 17 -15.81 -7.56 26.29
C GLY A 17 -15.78 -8.14 24.89
N CYS A 18 -16.37 -7.43 23.94
CA CYS A 18 -16.06 -7.65 22.53
C CYS A 18 -14.57 -7.35 22.40
N ALA A 19 -13.75 -8.40 22.45
CA ALA A 19 -12.40 -8.37 21.92
C ALA A 19 -12.57 -8.11 20.42
N THR A 20 -12.72 -6.84 20.05
CA THR A 20 -12.40 -6.40 18.71
C THR A 20 -10.91 -6.66 18.61
N THR A 21 -10.55 -7.73 17.91
CA THR A 21 -9.20 -7.93 17.40
C THR A 21 -8.97 -6.76 16.45
N GLN A 22 -8.47 -5.65 16.99
CA GLN A 22 -7.81 -4.64 16.20
C GLN A 22 -6.63 -5.38 15.59
N ASN A 23 -6.78 -5.84 14.34
CA ASN A 23 -5.65 -6.09 13.48
C ASN A 23 -4.89 -4.77 13.49
N VAL A 24 -3.82 -4.71 14.28
CA VAL A 24 -2.95 -3.55 14.37
C VAL A 24 -2.35 -3.41 12.98
N GLU A 25 -2.90 -2.51 12.17
CA GLU A 25 -2.32 -2.15 10.87
C GLU A 25 -1.03 -1.37 11.13
N ASN A 26 0.06 -2.12 11.25
CA ASN A 26 1.31 -1.99 10.50
C ASN A 26 1.79 -0.57 10.17
N VAL A 27 3.00 -0.27 10.66
CA VAL A 27 3.80 0.91 10.32
C VAL A 27 3.78 1.13 8.80
N SER A 28 3.48 2.37 8.40
CA SER A 28 3.38 2.74 7.00
C SER A 28 4.12 4.04 6.71
N THR A 29 4.78 4.10 5.55
CA THR A 29 5.46 5.30 5.09
C THR A 29 5.06 5.63 3.66
N VAL A 30 4.97 6.93 3.36
CA VAL A 30 4.60 7.43 2.03
C VAL A 30 5.87 7.77 1.24
N GLY A 31 6.03 7.13 0.08
CA GLY A 31 7.08 7.41 -0.88
C GLY A 31 6.51 7.94 -2.20
N LEU A 32 7.14 8.97 -2.74
CA LEU A 32 6.95 9.41 -4.12
C LEU A 32 7.98 8.73 -5.03
N LEU A 33 7.60 8.55 -6.30
CA LEU A 33 8.50 8.19 -7.39
C LEU A 33 9.23 9.43 -7.90
N ILE A 34 10.29 9.25 -8.70
CA ILE A 34 10.91 10.35 -9.43
C ILE A 34 9.98 10.74 -10.58
N CYS A 35 9.46 11.97 -10.51
CA CYS A 35 8.48 12.52 -11.44
C CYS A 35 8.95 13.89 -11.93
N LYS A 36 8.69 14.21 -13.21
CA LYS A 36 8.90 15.57 -13.72
C LYS A 36 7.67 16.46 -13.45
N PRO A 37 7.80 17.79 -13.49
CA PRO A 37 6.65 18.68 -13.47
C PRO A 37 5.63 18.31 -14.55
N ASN A 38 4.34 18.46 -14.24
CA ASN A 38 3.20 18.16 -15.12
C ASN A 38 3.00 16.69 -15.49
N GLU A 39 3.75 15.77 -14.89
CA GLU A 39 3.48 14.34 -15.00
C GLU A 39 2.52 13.89 -13.90
N LEU A 40 1.66 12.91 -14.21
CA LEU A 40 0.93 12.18 -13.18
C LEU A 40 1.94 11.45 -12.29
N CYS A 41 2.08 11.87 -11.03
CA CYS A 41 3.02 11.26 -10.08
C CYS A 41 2.27 10.34 -9.11
N PRO A 42 2.47 9.01 -9.20
CA PRO A 42 1.88 8.08 -8.25
C PRO A 42 2.39 8.34 -6.84
N ILE A 43 1.47 8.35 -5.89
CA ILE A 43 1.79 8.34 -4.46
C ILE A 43 1.76 6.87 -4.02
N VAL A 44 2.83 6.37 -3.41
CA VAL A 44 2.90 4.97 -2.99
C VAL A 44 3.14 4.88 -1.49
N THR A 45 2.24 4.22 -0.78
CA THR A 45 2.39 3.90 0.64
C THR A 45 2.93 2.49 0.77
N VAL A 46 4.04 2.33 1.48
CA VAL A 46 4.62 1.03 1.82
C VAL A 46 4.20 0.68 3.24
N SER A 47 3.63 -0.51 3.43
CA SER A 47 3.29 -1.06 4.75
C SER A 47 3.74 -2.51 4.87
N TRP A 48 4.06 -2.95 6.09
CA TRP A 48 4.58 -4.30 6.35
C TRP A 48 4.03 -4.86 7.65
N ASN A 49 3.89 -6.18 7.73
CA ASN A 49 3.46 -6.85 8.95
C ASN A 49 4.67 -7.28 9.78
N GLU A 50 4.73 -6.93 11.07
CA GLU A 50 5.81 -7.38 11.95
C GLU A 50 5.92 -8.91 12.05
N SER A 51 4.81 -9.63 11.88
CA SER A 51 4.76 -11.10 11.84
C SER A 51 5.17 -11.69 10.48
N HIS A 52 5.16 -10.89 9.40
CA HIS A 52 5.52 -11.31 8.03
C HIS A 52 6.43 -10.27 7.38
N LYS A 53 7.68 -10.20 7.86
CA LYS A 53 8.68 -9.19 7.44
C LYS A 53 9.25 -9.45 6.04
N ASP A 54 8.92 -10.57 5.43
CA ASP A 54 9.34 -10.96 4.09
C ASP A 54 8.50 -10.30 2.98
N LEU A 55 7.32 -9.77 3.33
CA LEU A 55 6.37 -9.18 2.39
C LEU A 55 6.05 -7.72 2.72
N LEU A 56 5.92 -6.91 1.67
CA LEU A 56 5.49 -5.53 1.73
C LEU A 56 4.18 -5.37 0.95
N LYS A 57 3.24 -4.64 1.53
CA LYS A 57 2.05 -4.16 0.83
C LYS A 57 2.33 -2.75 0.33
N LEU A 58 2.23 -2.57 -0.98
CA LEU A 58 2.35 -1.27 -1.62
C LEU A 58 0.97 -0.82 -2.03
N ARG A 59 0.46 0.28 -1.45
CA ARG A 59 -0.77 0.93 -1.88
C ARG A 59 -0.42 2.13 -2.75
N MET A 60 -0.85 2.11 -4.01
CA MET A 60 -0.66 3.23 -4.95
C MET A 60 -1.92 4.08 -5.05
N SER A 61 -1.74 5.39 -5.23
CA SER A 61 -2.78 6.37 -5.50
C SER A 61 -2.42 7.19 -6.73
N LEU A 62 -3.27 7.14 -7.74
CA LEU A 62 -3.19 7.93 -8.96
C LEU A 62 -4.21 9.07 -8.86
N ASN A 63 -3.73 10.31 -8.67
CA ASN A 63 -4.58 11.49 -8.55
C ASN A 63 -4.54 12.29 -9.85
N SER A 64 -5.68 12.45 -10.53
CA SER A 64 -5.77 13.14 -11.81
C SER A 64 -6.97 14.07 -11.87
N THR A 65 -6.78 15.24 -12.48
CA THR A 65 -7.86 16.19 -12.75
C THR A 65 -8.80 15.75 -13.86
N LYS A 66 -8.46 14.70 -14.63
CA LYS A 66 -9.16 14.33 -15.87
C LYS A 66 -9.70 12.91 -15.90
N ASN A 67 -9.01 11.98 -15.23
CA ASN A 67 -9.23 10.55 -15.46
C ASN A 67 -9.32 9.77 -14.15
N GLN A 68 -10.28 8.86 -14.08
CA GLN A 68 -10.16 7.65 -13.28
C GLN A 68 -9.38 6.61 -14.08
N TYR A 69 -8.59 5.79 -13.39
CA TYR A 69 -7.82 4.69 -13.96
C TYR A 69 -8.29 3.39 -13.32
N ASP A 70 -8.33 2.32 -14.10
CA ASP A 70 -8.34 0.96 -13.58
C ASP A 70 -6.90 0.43 -13.58
N ILE A 71 -6.36 0.14 -12.39
CA ILE A 71 -4.99 -0.37 -12.20
C ILE A 71 -5.03 -1.88 -12.37
N GLN A 72 -4.37 -2.37 -13.42
CA GLN A 72 -4.47 -3.77 -13.86
C GLN A 72 -3.25 -4.61 -13.48
N LYS A 73 -2.07 -3.98 -13.43
CA LYS A 73 -0.79 -4.65 -13.17
C LYS A 73 0.29 -3.63 -12.81
N VAL A 74 1.24 -4.03 -11.97
CA VAL A 74 2.43 -3.25 -11.69
C VAL A 74 3.67 -4.06 -12.03
N ILE A 75 4.62 -3.46 -12.75
CA ILE A 75 5.90 -4.09 -13.09
C ILE A 75 7.04 -3.24 -12.53
N PHE A 76 8.01 -3.89 -11.90
CA PHE A 76 9.30 -3.31 -11.56
C PHE A 76 10.39 -3.91 -12.44
N GLU A 77 11.22 -3.08 -13.06
CA GLU A 77 12.27 -3.56 -13.96
C GLU A 77 13.49 -2.64 -13.96
N ASN A 78 14.63 -3.20 -14.36
CA ASN A 78 15.90 -2.47 -14.47
C ASN A 78 16.58 -2.61 -15.85
N GLY A 79 15.82 -3.11 -16.84
CA GLY A 79 16.31 -3.44 -18.19
C GLY A 79 16.86 -4.86 -18.35
N GLN A 80 17.22 -5.53 -17.26
CA GLN A 80 17.74 -6.92 -17.27
C GLN A 80 16.76 -7.90 -16.62
N GLN A 81 16.11 -7.47 -15.55
CA GLN A 81 15.14 -8.23 -14.78
C GLN A 81 13.82 -7.48 -14.73
N SER A 82 12.73 -8.23 -14.61
CA SER A 82 11.36 -7.69 -14.55
C SER A 82 10.52 -8.54 -13.59
N TYR A 83 9.83 -7.88 -12.66
CA TYR A 83 8.96 -8.49 -11.67
C TYR A 83 7.55 -7.92 -11.83
N SER A 84 6.58 -8.80 -12.07
CA SER A 84 5.19 -8.43 -12.30
C SER A 84 4.31 -8.79 -11.11
N PHE A 85 3.44 -7.86 -10.71
CA PHE A 85 2.54 -8.00 -9.58
C PHE A 85 1.11 -7.69 -9.98
N SER A 86 0.21 -8.60 -9.62
CA SER A 86 -1.23 -8.39 -9.77
C SER A 86 -1.77 -7.54 -8.61
N PRO A 87 -2.75 -6.67 -8.87
CA PRO A 87 -3.47 -5.97 -7.81
C PRO A 87 -4.22 -6.95 -6.91
N ILE A 88 -4.35 -6.61 -5.62
CA ILE A 88 -5.02 -7.44 -4.61
C ILE A 88 -6.55 -7.50 -4.82
N GLY A 89 -7.13 -6.52 -5.52
CA GLY A 89 -8.55 -6.47 -5.80
C GLY A 89 -8.91 -5.50 -6.92
N LYS A 90 -10.20 -5.15 -7.00
CA LYS A 90 -10.68 -4.12 -7.92
C LYS A 90 -10.13 -2.75 -7.54
N THR A 91 -9.88 -1.91 -8.55
CA THR A 91 -9.42 -0.55 -8.33
C THR A 91 -10.48 0.28 -7.61
N GLU A 92 -10.13 0.86 -6.46
CA GLU A 92 -10.96 1.82 -5.75
C GLU A 92 -10.92 3.16 -6.50
N GLN A 93 -12.07 3.74 -6.77
CA GLN A 93 -12.18 5.00 -7.49
C GLN A 93 -13.08 5.98 -6.72
N ASP A 94 -12.58 7.18 -6.48
CA ASP A 94 -13.34 8.27 -5.85
C ASP A 94 -12.97 9.65 -6.45
N PHE A 95 -13.66 10.69 -5.98
CA PHE A 95 -13.41 12.07 -6.36
C PHE A 95 -13.22 12.92 -5.10
N VAL A 96 -12.04 13.52 -4.95
CA VAL A 96 -11.63 14.21 -3.73
C VAL A 96 -10.89 15.48 -4.10
N LEU A 97 -11.28 16.61 -3.49
CA LEU A 97 -10.63 17.92 -3.69
C LEU A 97 -10.44 18.28 -5.17
N GLY A 98 -11.48 18.10 -5.99
CA GLY A 98 -11.47 18.44 -7.41
C GLY A 98 -10.67 17.48 -8.30
N ASN A 99 -10.21 16.34 -7.77
CA ASN A 99 -9.43 15.35 -8.51
C ASN A 99 -10.07 13.96 -8.44
N TYR A 100 -10.03 13.23 -9.55
CA TYR A 100 -10.26 11.80 -9.55
C TYR A 100 -9.08 11.10 -8.91
N ARG A 101 -9.37 10.12 -8.06
CA ARG A 101 -8.35 9.31 -7.40
C ARG A 101 -8.66 7.84 -7.60
N SER A 102 -7.64 7.11 -8.07
CA SER A 102 -7.69 5.67 -8.31
C SER A 102 -6.65 4.98 -7.45
N ARG A 103 -7.06 3.97 -6.67
CA ARG A 103 -6.21 3.31 -5.67
C ARG A 103 -6.30 1.80 -5.79
N ASN A 104 -5.15 1.15 -5.64
CA ASN A 104 -5.08 -0.30 -5.48
C ASN A 104 -3.83 -0.66 -4.68
N SER A 105 -3.69 -1.93 -4.33
CA SER A 105 -2.51 -2.45 -3.63
C SER A 105 -1.92 -3.66 -4.35
N ILE A 106 -0.61 -3.85 -4.21
CA ILE A 106 0.10 -5.07 -4.60
C ILE A 106 0.87 -5.61 -3.39
N ILE A 107 1.26 -6.88 -3.43
CA ILE A 107 2.19 -7.49 -2.47
C ILE A 107 3.52 -7.76 -3.18
N THR A 108 4.62 -7.29 -2.60
CA THR A 108 5.98 -7.48 -3.13
C THR A 108 6.89 -8.10 -2.07
N PRO A 109 7.92 -8.88 -2.45
CA PRO A 109 8.92 -9.32 -1.49
C PRO A 109 9.80 -8.15 -1.03
N VAL A 110 10.25 -8.18 0.22
CA VAL A 110 11.08 -7.12 0.82
C VAL A 110 12.43 -6.95 0.10
N ASN A 111 12.95 -8.01 -0.53
CA ASN A 111 14.22 -7.99 -1.26
C ASN A 111 14.09 -7.50 -2.71
N LEU A 112 12.91 -7.05 -3.18
CA LEU A 112 12.66 -6.66 -4.57
C LEU A 112 13.69 -5.63 -5.08
N MET A 113 13.97 -4.59 -4.30
CA MET A 113 14.95 -3.56 -4.70
C MET A 113 16.37 -4.11 -4.75
N ASN A 114 16.72 -5.08 -3.91
CA ASN A 114 18.02 -5.73 -3.95
C ASN A 114 18.18 -6.61 -5.20
N ASN A 115 17.12 -7.33 -5.58
CA ASN A 115 17.13 -8.16 -6.79
C ASN A 115 17.35 -7.30 -8.04
N LEU A 116 16.74 -6.12 -8.09
CA LEU A 116 16.86 -5.16 -9.20
C LEU A 116 18.13 -4.31 -9.19
N ARG A 117 19.09 -4.55 -8.29
CA ARG A 117 20.39 -3.84 -8.29
C ARG A 117 21.25 -4.19 -9.50
N GLY A 118 22.30 -3.40 -9.72
CA GLY A 118 23.29 -3.62 -10.78
C GLY A 118 23.00 -2.88 -12.08
N SER A 119 21.93 -2.08 -12.12
CA SER A 119 21.58 -1.17 -13.21
C SER A 119 21.61 0.28 -12.72
N ASP A 120 21.78 1.22 -13.64
CA ASP A 120 21.70 2.66 -13.39
C ASP A 120 20.26 3.14 -13.19
N GLN A 121 19.25 2.31 -13.50
CA GLN A 121 17.85 2.66 -13.37
C GLN A 121 16.98 1.51 -12.90
N ILE A 122 15.95 1.86 -12.12
CA ILE A 122 14.83 0.97 -11.79
C ILE A 122 13.54 1.72 -12.10
N LEU A 123 12.66 1.13 -12.91
CA LEU A 123 11.34 1.66 -13.27
C LEU A 123 10.25 0.94 -12.48
N MET A 124 9.22 1.70 -12.11
CA MET A 124 7.91 1.19 -11.73
C MET A 124 6.92 1.58 -12.83
N ASN A 125 6.36 0.57 -13.48
CA ASN A 125 5.38 0.69 -14.55
C ASN A 125 4.00 0.29 -14.02
N ILE A 126 3.07 1.23 -13.96
CA ILE A 126 1.68 0.98 -13.56
C ILE A 126 0.84 0.89 -14.83
N TYR A 127 0.38 -0.32 -15.14
CA TYR A 127 -0.48 -0.58 -16.29
C TYR A 127 -1.92 -0.26 -15.92
N THR A 128 -2.55 0.57 -16.73
CA THR A 128 -3.95 0.96 -16.58
C THR A 128 -4.73 0.75 -17.87
N ASP A 129 -6.06 0.82 -17.77
CA ASP A 129 -6.97 0.89 -18.93
C ASP A 129 -6.67 2.06 -19.89
N LYS A 130 -5.95 3.08 -19.42
CA LYS A 130 -5.58 4.29 -20.21
C LYS A 130 -4.10 4.36 -20.57
N GLY A 131 -3.40 3.23 -20.49
CA GLY A 131 -1.98 3.11 -20.83
C GLY A 131 -1.09 2.96 -19.61
N VAL A 132 0.22 3.06 -19.83
CA VAL A 132 1.25 2.79 -18.82
C VAL A 132 1.76 4.08 -18.21
N ILE A 133 1.77 4.16 -16.88
CA ILE A 133 2.40 5.24 -16.13
C ILE A 133 3.76 4.72 -15.63
N SER A 134 4.84 5.16 -16.29
CA SER A 134 6.21 4.74 -15.99
C SER A 134 6.96 5.81 -15.21
N ARG A 135 7.47 5.49 -14.02
CA ARG A 135 8.29 6.42 -13.22
C ARG A 135 9.51 5.72 -12.66
N TYR A 136 10.56 6.49 -12.45
CA TYR A 136 11.79 5.95 -11.88
C TYR A 136 11.65 5.80 -10.36
N VAL A 137 12.06 4.63 -9.88
CA VAL A 137 12.30 4.33 -8.48
C VAL A 137 13.77 4.64 -8.12
N TYR A 138 14.67 4.40 -9.08
CA TYR A 138 16.08 4.75 -9.02
C TYR A 138 16.53 5.18 -10.41
N LYS A 139 17.39 6.20 -10.50
CA LYS A 139 18.02 6.63 -11.75
C LYS A 139 19.31 7.39 -11.50
N ASP A 140 20.41 6.98 -12.13
CA ASP A 140 21.68 7.72 -12.17
C ASP A 140 22.18 8.16 -10.77
N GLY A 141 22.09 7.25 -9.78
CA GLY A 141 22.46 7.55 -8.38
C GLY A 141 21.37 8.27 -7.57
N GLN A 142 20.29 8.74 -8.20
CA GLN A 142 19.15 9.35 -7.53
C GLN A 142 18.16 8.27 -7.05
N GLU A 143 17.89 8.26 -5.75
CA GLU A 143 16.89 7.38 -5.14
C GLU A 143 15.56 8.11 -4.95
N ALA A 144 14.47 7.54 -5.45
CA ALA A 144 13.13 7.96 -5.08
C ALA A 144 12.87 7.69 -3.58
N LEU A 145 11.89 8.39 -2.98
CA LEU A 145 11.53 8.14 -1.59
C LEU A 145 11.07 6.69 -1.39
N ILE A 146 10.31 6.13 -2.33
CA ILE A 146 9.89 4.72 -2.24
C ILE A 146 11.09 3.76 -2.18
N TYR A 147 12.19 4.04 -2.88
CA TYR A 147 13.39 3.20 -2.82
C TYR A 147 14.01 3.22 -1.41
N LYS A 148 14.00 4.38 -0.77
CA LYS A 148 14.44 4.52 0.63
C LYS A 148 13.54 3.76 1.59
N GLU A 149 12.23 3.76 1.36
CA GLU A 149 11.29 2.97 2.17
C GLU A 149 11.49 1.46 2.01
N PHE A 150 11.73 0.95 0.81
CA PHE A 150 12.11 -0.46 0.65
C PHE A 150 13.36 -0.82 1.46
N LYS A 151 14.38 0.07 1.46
CA LYS A 151 15.62 -0.15 2.22
C LYS A 151 15.45 -0.01 3.72
N SER A 152 14.50 0.80 4.20
CA SER A 152 14.31 1.01 5.65
C SER A 152 13.71 -0.24 6.33
N VAL A 153 12.91 -1.01 5.57
CA VAL A 153 12.30 -2.26 6.03
C VAL A 153 13.25 -3.45 5.87
N TYR A 154 14.09 -3.46 4.83
CA TYR A 154 15.14 -4.46 4.62
C TYR A 154 16.32 -4.21 5.58
N LYS A 155 16.34 -4.89 6.72
CA LYS A 155 17.46 -4.92 7.67
C LYS A 155 18.23 -6.22 7.58
#